data_AF-A0A2D6G5T8-F1
#
_entry.id   AF-A0A2D6G5T8-F1
#
_cell.length_a   1.000
_cell.length_b   1.000
_cell.length_c   1.000
_cell.angle_alpha   90.00
_cell.angle_beta   90.00
_cell.angle_gamma   90.00
#
_symmetry.space_group_name_H-M   'P 1'
#
loop_
_entity.id
_entity.type
_entity.pdbx_description
1 polymer ?
#
loop_
_entity_poly.entity_id
_entity_poly.type
_entity_poly.pdbx_seq_one_letter_code
_entity_poly.pdbx_strand_id
1 'polypeptide(L)'
;MSLALGGEYSEAIEILQHVVANPAATATNRNNFALVLGMMGKYDNAASLLRRDLNREEVKNNLEFYRSLQPLDSRERARRIFAIPSAN
;
A
#
# COMPACT_ATOMS: atom_id res chain seq x y z
N MET A 1 5.24 -3.70 10.89
CA MET A 1 4.67 -3.82 9.53
C MET A 1 4.03 -5.21 9.40
N SER A 2 2.83 -5.40 9.95
CA SER A 2 1.98 -6.60 9.77
C SER A 2 0.56 -6.43 10.39
N LEU A 3 -0.13 -5.31 10.12
CA LEU A 3 -1.56 -5.15 10.47
C LEU A 3 -2.45 -5.14 9.21
N ALA A 4 -1.95 -4.63 8.09
CA ALA A 4 -2.71 -4.55 6.84
C ALA A 4 -2.97 -5.88 6.11
N LEU A 5 -2.39 -7.00 6.58
CA LEU A 5 -2.52 -8.30 5.91
C LEU A 5 -3.65 -9.17 6.48
N GLY A 6 -4.19 -8.84 7.65
CA GLY A 6 -5.27 -9.60 8.31
C GLY A 6 -6.68 -9.22 7.87
N GLY A 7 -6.86 -8.19 7.03
CA GLY A 7 -8.17 -7.59 6.76
C GLY A 7 -8.51 -6.40 7.65
N GLU A 8 -7.66 -6.06 8.62
CA GLU A 8 -7.77 -4.90 9.52
C GLU A 8 -7.24 -3.62 8.85
N TYR A 9 -7.80 -3.29 7.69
CA TYR A 9 -7.43 -2.09 6.94
C TYR A 9 -7.74 -0.80 7.70
N SER A 10 -8.79 -0.81 8.53
CA SER A 10 -9.22 0.35 9.33
C SER A 10 -8.17 0.79 10.34
N GLU A 11 -7.68 -0.14 11.16
CA GLU A 11 -6.66 0.16 12.18
C GLU A 11 -5.32 0.57 11.52
N ALA A 12 -4.93 -0.14 10.45
CA ALA A 12 -3.74 0.20 9.68
C ALA A 12 -3.83 1.62 9.09
N ILE A 13 -5.00 2.07 8.66
CA ILE A 13 -5.22 3.43 8.13
C ILE A 13 -5.03 4.47 9.22
N GLU A 14 -5.67 4.30 10.38
CA GLU A 14 -5.59 5.30 11.45
C GLU A 14 -4.14 5.54 11.85
N ILE A 15 -3.40 4.45 12.08
CA ILE A 15 -1.97 4.51 12.42
C ILE A 15 -1.18 5.18 11.30
N LEU A 16 -1.34 4.72 10.05
CA LEU A 16 -0.55 5.24 8.94
C LEU A 16 -0.89 6.69 8.60
N GLN A 17 -2.14 7.12 8.78
CA GLN A 17 -2.58 8.49 8.59
C GLN A 17 -1.86 9.42 9.59
N HIS A 18 -1.77 9.04 10.86
CA HIS A 18 -1.00 9.78 11.85
C HIS A 18 0.50 9.80 11.52
N VAL A 19 1.05 8.67 11.06
CA VAL A 19 2.47 8.59 10.68
C VAL A 19 2.79 9.51 9.50
N VAL A 20 1.98 9.54 8.44
CA VAL A 20 2.24 10.39 7.26
C VAL A 20 1.91 11.87 7.48
N ALA A 21 1.16 12.21 8.53
CA ALA A 21 0.92 13.58 8.95
C ALA A 21 2.15 14.21 9.62
N ASN A 22 3.07 13.39 10.15
CA ASN A 22 4.33 13.87 10.69
C ASN A 22 5.26 14.38 9.55
N PRO A 23 5.82 15.60 9.63
CA PRO A 23 6.79 16.10 8.65
C PRO A 23 8.01 15.18 8.46
N ALA A 24 8.40 14.41 9.47
CA ALA A 24 9.50 13.44 9.43
C ALA A 24 9.11 12.11 8.76
N ALA A 25 7.89 11.99 8.22
CA ALA A 25 7.47 10.78 7.50
C ALA A 25 8.41 10.48 6.34
N THR A 26 8.84 9.23 6.24
CA THR A 26 9.72 8.77 5.15
C THR A 26 8.90 8.41 3.91
N ALA A 27 9.58 8.29 2.76
CA ALA A 27 8.97 7.78 1.53
C ALA A 27 8.36 6.38 1.75
N THR A 28 9.04 5.51 2.51
CA THR A 28 8.54 4.18 2.87
C THR A 28 7.20 4.25 3.62
N ASN A 29 7.05 5.18 4.58
CA ASN A 29 5.80 5.35 5.30
C ASN A 29 4.65 5.76 4.36
N ARG A 30 4.92 6.67 3.42
CA ARG A 30 3.94 7.12 2.42
C ARG A 30 3.57 6.02 1.43
N ASN A 31 4.55 5.24 0.95
CA ASN A 31 4.33 4.10 0.07
C ASN A 31 3.49 3.00 0.75
N ASN A 32 3.76 2.71 2.03
CA ASN A 32 2.97 1.74 2.80
C ASN A 32 1.51 2.19 2.95
N PHE A 33 1.29 3.48 3.21
CA PHE A 33 -0.06 4.02 3.30
C PHE A 33 -0.78 4.02 1.94
N ALA A 34 -0.07 4.37 0.86
CA ALA A 34 -0.60 4.29 -0.49
C ALA A 34 -1.01 2.87 -0.89
N LEU A 35 -0.23 1.85 -0.52
CA LEU A 35 -0.55 0.44 -0.72
C LEU A 35 -1.87 0.07 -0.02
N VAL A 36 -2.04 0.46 1.25
CA VAL A 36 -3.28 0.21 2.01
C VAL A 36 -4.48 0.89 1.37
N LEU A 37 -4.34 2.16 0.97
CA LEU A 37 -5.39 2.89 0.27
C LEU A 37 -5.75 2.23 -1.08
N GLY A 38 -4.75 1.76 -1.83
CA GLY A 38 -4.94 1.07 -3.10
C GLY A 38 -5.69 -0.27 -2.96
N MET A 39 -5.41 -1.04 -1.91
CA MET A 39 -6.16 -2.28 -1.60
C MET A 39 -7.63 -2.00 -1.25
N MET A 40 -7.96 -0.79 -0.80
CA MET A 40 -9.34 -0.35 -0.57
C MET A 40 -9.99 0.34 -1.78
N GLY A 41 -9.32 0.40 -2.92
CA GLY A 41 -9.81 1.07 -4.12
C GLY A 41 -9.70 2.60 -4.08
N LYS A 42 -9.03 3.19 -3.07
CA LYS A 42 -8.85 4.64 -2.91
C LYS A 42 -7.63 5.13 -3.72
N TYR A 43 -7.66 4.93 -5.03
CA TYR A 43 -6.50 5.16 -5.91
C TYR A 43 -6.06 6.62 -6.00
N ASP A 44 -6.98 7.59 -5.94
CA ASP A 44 -6.62 9.01 -6.01
C ASP A 44 -5.82 9.45 -4.78
N ASN A 45 -6.21 8.98 -3.60
CA ASN A 45 -5.49 9.23 -2.35
C ASN A 45 -4.12 8.56 -2.35
N ALA A 46 -4.05 7.31 -2.82
CA ALA A 46 -2.78 6.61 -3.00
C ALA A 46 -1.86 7.38 -3.95
N ALA A 47 -2.37 7.84 -5.10
CA ALA A 47 -1.61 8.61 -6.08
C ALA A 47 -1.08 9.93 -5.49
N SER A 48 -1.89 10.63 -4.68
CA SER A 48 -1.48 11.88 -4.03
C SER A 48 -0.27 11.68 -3.10
N LEU A 49 -0.24 10.57 -2.35
CA LEU A 49 0.88 10.23 -1.48
C LEU A 49 2.13 9.89 -2.27
N LEU A 50 2.00 9.04 -3.30
CA LEU A 50 3.13 8.57 -4.11
C LEU A 50 3.80 9.71 -4.89
N ARG A 51 3.02 10.66 -5.41
CA ARG A 51 3.53 11.81 -6.18
C ARG A 51 4.47 12.73 -5.38
N ARG A 52 4.56 12.57 -4.06
CA ARG A 52 5.51 13.34 -3.22
C ARG A 52 6.95 12.88 -3.42
N ASP A 53 7.16 11.60 -3.75
CA ASP A 53 8.49 10.99 -3.84
C ASP A 53 8.77 10.36 -5.21
N LEU A 54 7.72 10.07 -5.99
CA LEU A 54 7.80 9.30 -7.22
C LEU A 54 7.37 10.12 -8.44
N ASN A 55 7.94 9.78 -9.60
CA ASN A 55 7.53 10.33 -10.87
C ASN A 55 6.21 9.72 -11.37
N ARG A 56 5.65 10.27 -12.45
CA ARG A 56 4.35 9.85 -12.99
C ARG A 56 4.28 8.36 -13.37
N GLU A 57 5.33 7.83 -14.00
CA GLU A 57 5.36 6.43 -14.43
C GLU A 57 5.46 5.48 -13.23
N GLU A 58 6.28 5.82 -12.24
CA GLU A 58 6.38 5.07 -10.99
C GLU A 58 5.06 5.05 -10.21
N VAL A 59 4.36 6.19 -10.14
CA VAL A 59 3.03 6.27 -9.53
C VAL A 59 2.06 5.35 -10.27
N LYS A 60 2.03 5.40 -11.61
CA LYS A 60 1.16 4.54 -12.42
C LYS A 60 1.42 3.05 -12.16
N ASN A 61 2.69 2.64 -12.19
CA ASN A 61 3.09 1.24 -11.95
C ASN A 61 2.67 0.76 -10.56
N ASN A 62 2.84 1.59 -9.53
CA ASN A 62 2.39 1.25 -8.18
C ASN A 62 0.87 1.09 -8.09
N LEU A 63 0.10 1.98 -8.71
CA LEU A 63 -1.37 1.91 -8.69
C LEU A 63 -1.89 0.67 -9.44
N GLU A 64 -1.27 0.30 -10.56
CA GLU A 64 -1.57 -0.93 -11.29
C GLU A 64 -1.28 -2.17 -10.42
N PHE A 65 -0.14 -2.17 -9.73
CA PHE A 65 0.19 -3.21 -8.77
C PHE A 65 -0.87 -3.29 -7.66
N TYR A 66 -1.25 -2.19 -7.03
CA TYR A 66 -2.26 -2.19 -5.96
C TYR A 66 -3.62 -2.69 -6.44
N ARG A 67 -4.05 -2.30 -7.65
CA ARG A 67 -5.29 -2.78 -8.28
C ARG A 67 -5.25 -4.31 -8.47
N SER A 68 -4.11 -4.85 -8.83
CA SER A 68 -3.93 -6.30 -8.97
C SER A 68 -3.99 -7.07 -7.64
N LEU A 69 -3.84 -6.38 -6.49
CA LEU A 69 -3.96 -6.99 -5.16
C LEU A 69 -5.39 -6.98 -4.62
N GLN A 70 -6.23 -6.05 -5.07
CA GLN A 70 -7.60 -5.88 -4.58
C GLN A 70 -8.46 -7.16 -4.64
N PRO A 71 -8.49 -7.96 -5.72
CA PRO A 71 -9.35 -9.15 -5.77
C PRO A 71 -8.79 -10.35 -5.00
N LEU A 72 -7.53 -10.29 -4.55
CA LEU A 72 -6.83 -11.43 -3.94
C LEU A 72 -7.24 -11.59 -2.46
N ASP A 73 -7.19 -12.82 -1.94
CA ASP A 73 -7.30 -13.05 -0.50
C ASP A 73 -6.03 -12.60 0.24
N SER A 74 -6.08 -12.53 1.57
CA SER A 74 -4.96 -12.10 2.41
C SER A 74 -3.68 -12.90 2.21
N ARG A 75 -3.78 -14.22 1.95
CA ARG A 75 -2.61 -15.10 1.78
C ARG A 75 -1.95 -14.83 0.44
N GLU A 76 -2.74 -14.70 -0.61
CA GLU A 76 -2.25 -14.44 -1.96
C GLU A 76 -1.69 -13.02 -2.10
N ARG A 77 -2.29 -12.03 -1.42
CA ARG A 77 -1.70 -10.68 -1.28
C ARG A 77 -0.33 -10.74 -0.63
N ALA A 78 -0.19 -11.42 0.51
CA ALA A 78 1.08 -11.54 1.22
C ALA A 78 2.16 -12.16 0.34
N ARG A 79 1.84 -13.21 -0.42
CA ARG A 79 2.78 -13.83 -1.38
C ARG A 79 3.32 -12.84 -2.40
N ARG A 80 2.43 -12.05 -3.01
CA ARG A 80 2.82 -11.08 -4.05
C ARG A 80 3.59 -9.88 -3.50
N ILE A 81 3.28 -9.43 -2.28
CA ILE A 81 3.99 -8.32 -1.62
C ILE A 81 5.40 -8.75 -1.18
N PHE A 82 5.54 -9.95 -0.62
CA PHE A 82 6.82 -10.44 -0.08
C PHE A 82 7.64 -11.28 -1.08
N ALA A 83 7.14 -11.46 -2.31
CA ALA A 83 7.76 -12.28 -3.34
C ALA A 83 8.13 -13.71 -2.86
N ILE A 84 7.33 -14.31 -1.98
CA ILE A 84 7.58 -15.67 -1.49
C ILE A 84 7.08 -16.66 -2.56
N PRO A 85 7.97 -17.44 -3.22
CA PRO A 85 7.55 -18.44 -4.19
C PRO A 85 6.76 -19.55 -3.50
N SER A 86 5.72 -20.05 -4.16
CA SER A 86 5.08 -21.31 -3.76
C SER A 86 6.13 -22.41 -3.75
N ALA A 87 6.44 -22.95 -2.57
CA ALA A 87 7.17 -24.22 -2.49
C ALA A 87 6.32 -25.27 -3.21
N ASN A 88 6.91 -25.86 -4.25
CA ASN A 88 6.36 -26.94 -5.06
C ASN A 88 6.45 -28.26 -4.28
#